data_AF-A0A1C6SU98-F1
#
_entry.id   AF-A0A1C6SU98-F1
#
_cell.length_a   1.000
_cell.length_b   1.000
_cell.length_c   1.000
_cell.angle_alpha   90.00
_cell.angle_beta   90.00
_cell.angle_gamma   90.00
#
_symmetry.space_group_name_H-M   'P 1'
#
loop_
_entity.id
_entity.type
_entity.pdbx_description
1 polymer ?
#
loop_
_entity_poly.entity_id
_entity_poly.type
_entity_poly.pdbx_seq_one_letter_code
_entity_poly.pdbx_strand_id
1 'polypeptide(L)'
;MDPTRTPDEIRSALVHSLRALRRVGDSREQRTALFRDIAACLVEVRAHFEDKTARQPDWKGRTRDYKEWVRESYAKAQYTHDEMTATQNAVRYHVSAHLRERLPRAQLESLGLRAEPIAERVREFRSAQGAELKALRGQDSNPDVARALAGALVVLQRVTPESVAELQGTARTQARAVLARLARRASELRAVADAEE
;
A
#
# COMPACT_ATOMS: atom_id res chain seq x y z
N MET A 1 -19.32 15.30 5.76
CA MET A 1 -19.56 15.43 4.31
C MET A 1 -20.69 14.47 4.00
N ASP A 2 -21.90 14.99 3.83
CA ASP A 2 -23.06 14.14 3.53
C ASP A 2 -22.86 13.45 2.18
N PRO A 3 -23.12 12.14 2.07
CA PRO A 3 -23.09 11.48 0.78
C PRO A 3 -24.21 12.03 -0.10
N THR A 4 -23.84 12.65 -1.22
CA THR A 4 -24.76 13.28 -2.16
C THR A 4 -25.59 12.27 -2.97
N ARG A 5 -25.16 11.01 -3.02
CA ARG A 5 -25.86 9.91 -3.70
C ARG A 5 -26.31 8.87 -2.69
N THR A 6 -27.44 8.23 -2.96
CA THR A 6 -27.95 7.09 -2.22
C THR A 6 -27.17 5.81 -2.57
N PRO A 7 -27.20 4.76 -1.71
CA PRO A 7 -26.58 3.48 -2.03
C PRO A 7 -27.05 2.86 -3.35
N ASP A 8 -28.30 3.07 -3.76
CA ASP A 8 -28.84 2.52 -5.01
C ASP A 8 -28.40 3.28 -6.26
N GLU A 9 -28.23 4.60 -6.17
CA GLU A 9 -27.61 5.40 -7.24
C GLU A 9 -26.14 5.01 -7.42
N ILE A 10 -25.41 4.84 -6.32
CA ILE A 10 -24.01 4.38 -6.35
C ILE A 10 -23.94 2.96 -6.93
N ARG A 11 -24.89 2.08 -6.57
CA ARG A 11 -24.98 0.71 -7.10
C ARG A 11 -25.17 0.73 -8.61
N SER A 12 -26.08 1.56 -9.09
CA SER A 12 -26.41 1.69 -10.51
C SER A 12 -25.19 2.16 -11.32
N ALA A 13 -24.46 3.16 -10.81
CA ALA A 13 -23.21 3.63 -11.40
C ALA A 13 -22.13 2.53 -11.41
N LEU A 14 -21.94 1.81 -10.30
CA LEU A 14 -20.99 0.70 -10.20
C LEU A 14 -21.30 -0.40 -11.23
N VAL A 15 -22.57 -0.83 -11.32
CA VAL A 15 -23.00 -1.87 -12.28
C VAL A 15 -22.78 -1.40 -13.72
N HIS A 16 -23.02 -0.11 -14.01
CA HIS A 16 -22.72 0.47 -15.31
C HIS A 16 -21.22 0.38 -15.66
N SER A 17 -20.33 0.84 -14.78
CA SER A 17 -18.88 0.78 -15.02
C SER A 17 -18.36 -0.66 -15.12
N LEU A 18 -18.89 -1.60 -14.32
CA LEU A 18 -18.55 -3.02 -14.41
C LEU A 18 -18.95 -3.61 -15.77
N ARG A 19 -20.15 -3.31 -16.27
CA ARG A 19 -20.60 -3.76 -17.60
C ARG A 19 -19.76 -3.13 -18.73
N ALA A 20 -19.41 -1.85 -18.60
CA ALA A 20 -18.51 -1.18 -19.54
C ALA A 20 -17.12 -1.85 -19.56
N LEU A 21 -16.58 -2.21 -18.38
CA LEU A 21 -15.29 -2.88 -18.24
C LEU A 21 -15.25 -4.28 -18.89
N ARG A 22 -16.39 -4.97 -19.02
CA ARG A 22 -16.44 -6.23 -19.77
C ARG A 22 -16.41 -6.04 -21.29
N ARG A 23 -16.88 -4.89 -21.76
CA ARG A 23 -16.98 -4.58 -23.20
C ARG A 23 -15.75 -3.85 -23.71
N VAL A 24 -15.01 -3.20 -22.83
CA VAL A 24 -13.77 -2.54 -23.19
C VAL A 24 -12.76 -3.62 -23.58
N GLY A 25 -12.32 -3.59 -24.84
CA GLY A 25 -11.30 -4.50 -25.37
C GLY A 25 -9.92 -4.18 -24.80
N ASP A 26 -8.91 -4.15 -25.66
CA ASP A 26 -7.51 -4.04 -25.23
C ASP A 26 -7.05 -2.60 -24.91
N SER A 27 -7.97 -1.64 -24.87
CA SER A 27 -7.64 -0.25 -24.50
C SER A 27 -7.31 -0.14 -23.01
N ARG A 28 -6.00 -0.18 -22.71
CA ARG A 28 -5.46 -0.05 -21.34
C ARG A 28 -5.90 1.24 -20.65
N GLU A 29 -5.98 2.34 -21.38
CA GLU A 29 -6.36 3.64 -20.85
C GLU A 29 -7.83 3.63 -20.39
N GLN A 30 -8.74 3.17 -21.26
CA GLN A 30 -10.16 3.06 -20.94
C GLN A 30 -10.42 2.09 -19.78
N ARG A 31 -9.70 0.95 -19.75
CA ARG A 31 -9.74 0.03 -18.59
C ARG A 31 -9.33 0.72 -17.30
N THR A 32 -8.26 1.52 -17.35
CA THR A 32 -7.75 2.25 -16.19
C THR A 32 -8.76 3.29 -15.70
N ALA A 33 -9.41 4.02 -16.61
CA ALA A 33 -10.48 4.96 -16.27
C ALA A 33 -11.64 4.24 -15.55
N LEU A 34 -12.11 3.12 -16.10
CA LEU A 34 -13.18 2.33 -15.50
C LEU A 34 -12.80 1.75 -14.13
N PHE A 35 -11.53 1.35 -13.92
CA PHE A 35 -11.07 0.93 -12.60
C PHE A 35 -11.12 2.07 -11.56
N ARG A 36 -10.84 3.31 -11.97
CA ARG A 36 -11.01 4.49 -11.10
C ARG A 36 -12.47 4.72 -10.77
N ASP A 37 -13.36 4.67 -11.77
CA ASP A 37 -14.80 4.86 -11.55
C ASP A 37 -15.39 3.82 -10.60
N ILE A 38 -15.01 2.55 -10.78
CA ILE A 38 -15.39 1.44 -9.89
C ILE A 38 -14.86 1.71 -8.48
N ALA A 39 -13.58 2.09 -8.34
CA ALA A 39 -12.98 2.39 -7.05
C ALA A 39 -13.66 3.57 -6.33
N ALA A 40 -13.99 4.63 -7.06
CA ALA A 40 -14.71 5.78 -6.53
C ALA A 40 -16.08 5.36 -5.96
N CYS A 41 -16.86 4.57 -6.72
CA CYS A 41 -18.14 4.05 -6.24
C CYS A 41 -17.97 3.17 -4.98
N LEU A 42 -16.97 2.29 -4.96
CA LEU A 42 -16.69 1.42 -3.81
C LEU A 42 -16.26 2.20 -2.56
N VAL A 43 -15.53 3.31 -2.72
CA VAL A 43 -15.14 4.17 -1.59
C VAL A 43 -16.32 5.03 -1.13
N GLU A 44 -17.12 5.54 -2.05
CA GLU A 44 -18.29 6.36 -1.73
C GLU A 44 -19.34 5.58 -0.95
N VAL A 45 -19.66 4.35 -1.37
CA VAL A 45 -20.68 3.54 -0.69
C VAL A 45 -20.30 3.20 0.75
N ARG A 46 -19.00 3.15 1.08
CA ARG A 46 -18.52 2.91 2.46
C ARG A 46 -18.99 3.98 3.44
N ALA A 47 -19.31 5.19 2.96
CA ALA A 47 -19.88 6.25 3.78
C ALA A 47 -21.27 5.89 4.35
N HIS A 48 -21.98 4.94 3.72
CA HIS A 48 -23.34 4.53 4.10
C HIS A 48 -23.39 3.28 4.98
N PHE A 49 -22.27 2.60 5.17
CA PHE A 49 -22.19 1.43 6.04
C PHE A 49 -21.42 1.80 7.31
N GLU A 50 -21.91 1.38 8.47
CA GLU A 50 -21.29 1.71 9.75
C GLU A 50 -20.51 0.52 10.31
N ASP A 51 -19.27 0.77 10.73
CA ASP A 51 -18.55 -0.13 11.62
C ASP A 51 -19.12 0.02 13.04
N LYS A 52 -19.95 -0.93 13.46
CA LYS A 52 -20.63 -0.92 14.77
C LYS A 52 -19.68 -0.80 15.96
N THR A 53 -18.43 -1.26 15.83
CA THR A 53 -17.43 -1.17 16.91
C THR A 53 -16.88 0.24 17.02
N ALA A 54 -16.60 0.89 15.89
CA ALA A 54 -15.99 2.22 15.85
C ALA A 54 -17.00 3.37 15.69
N ARG A 55 -18.28 3.07 15.48
CA ARG A 55 -19.37 4.03 15.21
C ARG A 55 -19.01 5.08 14.15
N GLN A 56 -18.36 4.62 13.11
CA GLN A 56 -17.88 5.44 12.00
C GLN A 56 -18.15 4.72 10.68
N PRO A 57 -18.10 5.42 9.54
CA PRO A 57 -18.25 4.76 8.25
C PRO A 57 -17.21 3.65 8.05
N ASP A 58 -17.59 2.58 7.36
CA ASP A 58 -16.75 1.40 7.10
C ASP A 58 -15.69 1.68 6.02
N TRP A 59 -14.79 2.62 6.30
CA TRP A 59 -13.71 3.00 5.39
C TRP A 59 -12.79 1.83 5.03
N LYS A 60 -12.79 0.76 5.84
CA LYS A 60 -12.00 -0.46 5.60
C LYS A 60 -12.72 -1.48 4.72
N GLY A 61 -14.02 -1.34 4.49
CA GLY A 61 -14.84 -2.29 3.74
C GLY A 61 -14.89 -3.68 4.38
N ARG A 62 -14.92 -3.76 5.71
CA ARG A 62 -14.85 -5.02 6.47
C ARG A 62 -16.22 -5.52 6.94
N THR A 63 -17.21 -4.65 7.01
CA THR A 63 -18.56 -4.99 7.50
C THR A 63 -19.25 -5.98 6.56
N ARG A 64 -20.12 -6.81 7.14
CA ARG A 64 -20.88 -7.82 6.39
C ARG A 64 -21.80 -7.15 5.36
N ASP A 65 -22.51 -6.11 5.77
CA ASP A 65 -23.52 -5.43 4.96
C ASP A 65 -22.88 -4.77 3.72
N TYR A 66 -21.71 -4.12 3.88
CA TYR A 66 -20.92 -3.64 2.74
C TYR A 66 -20.49 -4.79 1.81
N LYS A 67 -19.96 -5.89 2.36
CA LYS A 67 -19.51 -7.04 1.56
C LYS A 67 -20.64 -7.69 0.76
N GLU A 68 -21.82 -7.79 1.36
CA GLU A 68 -23.02 -8.31 0.71
C GLU A 68 -23.48 -7.37 -0.41
N TRP A 69 -23.56 -6.07 -0.15
CA TRP A 69 -23.87 -5.06 -1.17
C TRP A 69 -22.90 -5.13 -2.36
N VAL A 70 -21.59 -5.29 -2.10
CA VAL A 70 -20.58 -5.44 -3.16
C VAL A 70 -20.84 -6.72 -3.96
N ARG A 71 -21.04 -7.86 -3.29
CA ARG A 71 -21.31 -9.16 -3.95
C ARG A 71 -22.54 -9.07 -4.86
N GLU A 72 -23.64 -8.52 -4.37
CA GLU A 72 -24.86 -8.32 -5.15
C GLU A 72 -24.64 -7.41 -6.35
N SER A 73 -23.82 -6.36 -6.21
CA SER A 73 -23.52 -5.43 -7.30
C SER A 73 -22.74 -6.10 -8.43
N TYR A 74 -21.73 -6.91 -8.10
CA TYR A 74 -21.01 -7.72 -9.08
C TYR A 74 -21.92 -8.77 -9.73
N ALA A 75 -22.79 -9.43 -8.95
CA ALA A 75 -23.77 -10.37 -9.48
C ALA A 75 -24.76 -9.70 -10.45
N LYS A 76 -25.26 -8.49 -10.15
CA LYS A 76 -26.11 -7.67 -11.05
C LYS A 76 -25.39 -7.29 -12.35
N ALA A 77 -24.06 -7.19 -12.32
CA ALA A 77 -23.22 -7.00 -13.50
C ALA A 77 -22.84 -8.32 -14.20
N GLN A 78 -23.40 -9.46 -13.75
CA GLN A 78 -23.18 -10.81 -14.28
C GLN A 78 -21.71 -11.26 -14.21
N TYR A 79 -20.98 -10.82 -13.17
CA TYR A 79 -19.65 -11.33 -12.87
C TYR A 79 -19.75 -12.64 -12.11
N THR A 80 -18.92 -13.61 -12.50
CA THR A 80 -18.62 -14.79 -11.69
C THR A 80 -17.76 -14.43 -10.48
N HIS A 81 -17.65 -15.34 -9.52
CA HIS A 81 -16.80 -15.14 -8.34
C HIS A 81 -15.33 -14.88 -8.69
N ASP A 82 -14.81 -15.58 -9.70
CA ASP A 82 -13.40 -15.48 -10.10
C ASP A 82 -13.13 -14.16 -10.84
N GLU A 83 -14.02 -13.76 -11.75
CA GLU A 83 -13.95 -12.45 -12.40
C GLU A 83 -14.07 -11.30 -11.40
N MET A 84 -14.96 -11.43 -10.40
CA MET A 84 -15.08 -10.47 -9.31
C MET A 84 -13.75 -10.35 -8.56
N THR A 85 -13.16 -11.47 -8.16
CA THR A 85 -11.89 -11.51 -7.42
C THR A 85 -10.75 -10.88 -8.23
N ALA A 86 -10.62 -11.24 -9.51
CA ALA A 86 -9.63 -10.66 -10.41
C ALA A 86 -9.81 -9.15 -10.57
N THR A 87 -11.05 -8.69 -10.74
CA THR A 87 -11.37 -7.26 -10.89
C THR A 87 -11.13 -6.49 -9.60
N GLN A 88 -11.52 -7.03 -8.44
CA GLN A 88 -11.26 -6.40 -7.14
C GLN A 88 -9.76 -6.26 -6.87
N ASN A 89 -8.95 -7.24 -7.30
CA ASN A 89 -7.49 -7.15 -7.22
C ASN A 89 -6.94 -6.01 -8.08
N ALA A 90 -7.43 -5.84 -9.32
CA ALA A 90 -7.03 -4.74 -10.20
C ALA A 90 -7.45 -3.37 -9.65
N VAL A 91 -8.64 -3.29 -9.06
CA VAL A 91 -9.24 -2.05 -8.53
C VAL A 91 -8.62 -1.61 -7.20
N ARG A 92 -8.00 -2.52 -6.44
CA ARG A 92 -7.47 -2.28 -5.08
C ARG A 92 -6.52 -1.07 -4.99
N TYR A 93 -5.66 -0.89 -6.00
CA TYR A 93 -4.75 0.26 -6.05
C TYR A 93 -5.53 1.58 -6.10
N HIS A 94 -6.56 1.65 -6.94
CA HIS A 94 -7.40 2.83 -7.11
C HIS A 94 -8.26 3.13 -5.88
N VAL A 95 -8.78 2.10 -5.20
CA VAL A 95 -9.49 2.27 -3.91
C VAL A 95 -8.59 2.93 -2.89
N SER A 96 -7.32 2.51 -2.83
CA SER A 96 -6.35 3.11 -1.91
C SER A 96 -6.02 4.56 -2.27
N ALA A 97 -6.03 4.92 -3.56
CA ALA A 97 -5.84 6.30 -4.01
C ALA A 97 -7.03 7.19 -3.57
N HIS A 98 -8.26 6.77 -3.86
CA HIS A 98 -9.45 7.54 -3.49
C HIS A 98 -9.66 7.68 -1.98
N LEU A 99 -9.29 6.68 -1.17
CA LEU A 99 -9.31 6.83 0.29
C LEU A 99 -8.38 7.95 0.76
N ARG A 100 -7.20 8.12 0.13
CA ARG A 100 -6.25 9.19 0.47
C ARG A 100 -6.72 10.56 0.04
N GLU A 101 -7.41 10.65 -1.09
CA GLU A 101 -8.01 11.90 -1.57
C GLU A 101 -9.16 12.35 -0.66
N ARG A 102 -9.91 11.39 -0.11
CA ARG A 102 -11.14 11.67 0.65
C ARG A 102 -10.92 11.84 2.15
N LEU A 103 -9.91 11.20 2.72
CA LEU A 103 -9.68 11.19 4.17
C LEU A 103 -8.40 11.97 4.52
N PRO A 104 -8.42 12.80 5.58
CA PRO A 104 -7.22 13.44 6.08
C PRO A 104 -6.22 12.38 6.59
N ARG A 105 -4.93 12.71 6.49
CA ARG A 105 -3.81 11.84 6.92
C ARG A 105 -4.00 11.24 8.31
N ALA A 106 -4.37 12.06 9.30
CA ALA A 106 -4.58 11.61 10.68
C ALA A 106 -5.69 10.55 10.79
N GLN A 107 -6.74 10.63 9.97
CA GLN A 107 -7.82 9.65 9.94
C GLN A 107 -7.39 8.35 9.25
N LEU A 108 -6.57 8.42 8.19
CA LEU A 108 -6.00 7.22 7.58
C LEU A 108 -5.12 6.47 8.59
N GLU A 109 -4.26 7.18 9.31
CA GLU A 109 -3.38 6.61 10.32
C GLU A 109 -4.15 6.00 11.49
N SER A 110 -5.22 6.65 11.99
CA SER A 110 -6.07 6.08 13.04
C SER A 110 -6.81 4.81 12.58
N LEU A 111 -7.12 4.73 11.29
CA LEU A 111 -7.65 3.51 10.66
C LEU A 111 -6.55 2.45 10.43
N GLY A 112 -5.27 2.71 10.71
CA GLY A 112 -4.17 1.81 10.37
C GLY A 112 -3.97 1.66 8.85
N LEU A 113 -4.46 2.63 8.08
CA LEU A 113 -4.19 2.79 6.66
C LEU A 113 -2.97 3.69 6.49
N ARG A 114 -2.21 3.46 5.41
CA ARG A 114 -1.01 4.26 5.15
C ARG A 114 -1.36 5.50 4.34
N ALA A 115 -0.92 6.66 4.82
CA ALA A 115 -1.12 7.95 4.15
C ALA A 115 -0.27 8.08 2.88
N GLU A 116 0.93 7.50 2.85
CA GLU A 116 1.85 7.60 1.72
C GLU A 116 1.32 6.87 0.46
N PRO A 117 1.40 7.50 -0.73
CA PRO A 117 1.14 6.87 -2.02
C PRO A 117 2.03 5.64 -2.25
N ILE A 118 1.44 4.57 -2.80
CA ILE A 118 2.20 3.37 -3.19
C ILE A 118 3.28 3.70 -4.23
N ALA A 119 3.02 4.66 -5.12
CA ALA A 119 3.96 5.07 -6.15
C ALA A 119 5.22 5.73 -5.58
N GLU A 120 5.09 6.54 -4.53
CA GLU A 120 6.22 7.13 -3.81
C GLU A 120 7.05 6.03 -3.15
N ARG A 121 6.40 5.09 -2.47
CA ARG A 121 7.09 3.93 -1.88
C ARG A 121 7.83 3.07 -2.91
N VAL A 122 7.22 2.81 -4.07
CA VAL A 122 7.86 2.03 -5.14
C VAL A 122 9.03 2.82 -5.74
N ARG A 123 8.92 4.15 -5.85
CA ARG A 123 10.01 5.01 -6.33
C ARG A 123 11.16 5.04 -5.33
N GLU A 124 10.89 5.25 -4.05
CA GLU A 124 11.89 5.21 -2.98
C GLU A 124 12.58 3.84 -2.93
N PHE A 125 11.80 2.76 -3.00
CA PHE A 125 12.35 1.41 -3.02
C PHE A 125 13.25 1.17 -4.24
N ARG A 126 12.80 1.57 -5.44
CA ARG A 126 13.62 1.45 -6.66
C ARG A 126 14.84 2.35 -6.64
N SER A 127 14.74 3.55 -6.06
CA SER A 127 15.86 4.47 -5.91
C SER A 127 16.91 3.90 -4.96
N ALA A 128 16.48 3.38 -3.81
CA ALA A 128 17.34 2.70 -2.85
C ALA A 128 18.02 1.47 -3.47
N GLN A 129 17.26 0.63 -4.19
CA GLN A 129 17.79 -0.55 -4.86
C GLN A 129 18.74 -0.19 -6.03
N GLY A 130 18.44 0.88 -6.76
CA GLY A 130 19.29 1.38 -7.84
C GLY A 130 20.62 1.94 -7.31
N ALA A 131 20.57 2.69 -6.21
CA ALA A 131 21.76 3.22 -5.53
C ALA A 131 22.63 2.07 -4.97
N GLU A 132 22.01 1.05 -4.38
CA GLU A 132 22.69 -0.17 -3.91
C GLU A 132 23.41 -0.90 -5.05
N LEU A 133 22.73 -1.13 -6.17
CA LEU A 133 23.32 -1.78 -7.35
C LEU A 133 24.43 -0.93 -7.97
N LYS A 134 24.29 0.40 -8.01
CA LYS A 134 25.32 1.32 -8.50
C LYS A 134 26.56 1.28 -7.60
N ALA A 135 26.37 1.29 -6.28
CA ALA A 135 27.45 1.17 -5.30
C ALA A 135 28.22 -0.14 -5.47
N LEU A 136 27.52 -1.27 -5.65
CA LEU A 136 28.14 -2.58 -5.89
C LEU A 136 28.92 -2.65 -7.22
N ARG A 137 28.48 -1.93 -8.26
CA ARG A 137 29.13 -1.89 -9.58
C ARG A 137 30.34 -0.96 -9.66
N GLY A 138 30.59 -0.14 -8.64
CA GLY A 138 31.87 0.59 -8.46
C GLY A 138 32.15 1.70 -9.48
N GLN A 139 31.14 2.44 -9.93
CA GLN A 139 31.31 3.53 -10.91
C GLN A 139 31.70 4.89 -10.33
N ASP A 140 31.85 5.03 -9.01
CA ASP A 140 32.17 6.30 -8.34
C ASP A 140 33.60 6.29 -7.72
N SER A 141 34.14 7.48 -7.45
CA SER A 141 35.57 7.77 -7.14
C SER A 141 36.09 7.26 -5.80
N ASN A 142 35.22 6.79 -4.89
CA ASN A 142 35.62 6.08 -3.68
C ASN A 142 34.71 4.85 -3.46
N PRO A 143 34.84 3.83 -4.31
CA PRO A 143 33.84 2.77 -4.42
C PRO A 143 33.85 1.83 -3.21
N ASP A 144 34.89 1.85 -2.37
CA ASP A 144 35.06 0.90 -1.28
C ASP A 144 34.14 1.19 -0.10
N VAL A 145 33.92 2.46 0.25
CA VAL A 145 33.00 2.84 1.34
C VAL A 145 31.55 2.55 0.93
N ALA A 146 31.15 2.94 -0.28
CA ALA A 146 29.81 2.69 -0.81
C ALA A 146 29.53 1.17 -0.94
N ARG A 147 30.49 0.38 -1.44
CA ARG A 147 30.39 -1.09 -1.47
C ARG A 147 30.31 -1.70 -0.08
N ALA A 148 31.10 -1.20 0.89
CA ALA A 148 31.05 -1.69 2.26
C ALA A 148 29.68 -1.44 2.91
N LEU A 149 29.08 -0.27 2.69
CA LEU A 149 27.73 0.05 3.17
C LEU A 149 26.67 -0.83 2.49
N ALA A 150 26.74 -0.99 1.18
CA ALA A 150 25.85 -1.89 0.44
C ALA A 150 25.98 -3.35 0.92
N GLY A 151 27.22 -3.83 1.10
CA GLY A 151 27.50 -5.16 1.63
C GLY A 151 26.95 -5.36 3.05
N ALA A 152 27.13 -4.37 3.93
CA ALA A 152 26.57 -4.40 5.27
C ALA A 152 25.04 -4.46 5.25
N LEU A 153 24.39 -3.72 4.35
CA LEU A 153 22.94 -3.78 4.16
C LEU A 153 22.48 -5.16 3.69
N VAL A 154 23.14 -5.75 2.69
CA VAL A 154 22.82 -7.10 2.19
C VAL A 154 22.95 -8.16 3.30
N VAL A 155 23.98 -8.04 4.14
CA VAL A 155 24.14 -8.94 5.30
C VAL A 155 23.01 -8.76 6.29
N LEU A 156 22.63 -7.52 6.61
CA LEU A 156 21.52 -7.23 7.53
C LEU A 156 20.16 -7.68 6.99
N GLN A 157 19.92 -7.58 5.68
CA GLN A 157 18.67 -8.05 5.05
C GLN A 157 18.47 -9.57 5.17
N ARG A 158 19.54 -10.35 5.41
CA ARG A 158 19.42 -11.80 5.67
C ARG A 158 18.96 -12.13 7.09
N VAL A 159 18.99 -11.15 8.00
CA VAL A 159 18.53 -11.29 9.38
C VAL A 159 17.06 -10.88 9.45
N THR A 160 16.16 -11.82 9.67
CA THR A 160 14.72 -11.55 9.76
C THR A 160 14.29 -11.18 11.19
N PRO A 161 13.19 -10.44 11.36
CA PRO A 161 12.63 -10.17 12.69
C PRO A 161 12.34 -11.45 13.47
N GLU A 162 11.87 -12.50 12.78
CA GLU A 162 11.55 -13.80 13.36
C GLU A 162 12.81 -14.48 13.91
N SER A 163 13.91 -14.51 13.15
CA SER A 163 15.16 -15.12 13.63
C SER A 163 15.77 -14.40 14.82
N VAL A 164 15.60 -13.08 14.91
CA VAL A 164 15.99 -12.30 16.10
C VAL A 164 15.05 -12.56 17.28
N ALA A 165 13.75 -12.76 17.03
CA ALA A 165 12.76 -13.05 18.06
C ALA A 165 12.95 -14.43 18.69
N GLU A 166 13.45 -15.40 17.92
CA GLU A 166 13.78 -16.76 18.37
C GLU A 166 15.03 -16.81 19.27
N LEU A 167 15.88 -15.78 19.28
CA LEU A 167 17.05 -15.73 20.15
C LEU A 167 16.64 -15.70 21.64
N GLN A 168 17.33 -16.49 22.45
CA GLN A 168 17.09 -16.58 23.90
C GLN A 168 18.35 -16.24 24.72
N GLY A 169 18.12 -15.90 25.99
CA GLY A 169 19.18 -15.66 26.98
C GLY A 169 20.25 -14.66 26.52
N THR A 170 21.51 -15.05 26.68
CA THR A 170 22.68 -14.23 26.36
C THR A 170 22.76 -13.82 24.89
N ALA A 171 22.34 -14.69 23.96
CA ALA A 171 22.35 -14.39 22.53
C ALA A 171 21.41 -13.24 22.17
N ARG A 172 20.24 -13.16 22.80
CA ARG A 172 19.28 -12.06 22.61
C ARG A 172 19.85 -10.73 23.14
N THR A 173 20.51 -10.77 24.29
CA THR A 173 21.17 -9.59 24.87
C THR A 173 22.31 -9.09 23.99
N GLN A 174 23.14 -10.00 23.48
CA GLN A 174 24.21 -9.68 22.54
C GLN A 174 23.67 -9.09 21.23
N ALA A 175 22.64 -9.70 20.64
CA ALA A 175 22.00 -9.18 19.43
C ALA A 175 21.46 -7.76 19.64
N ARG A 176 20.78 -7.49 20.77
CA ARG A 176 20.34 -6.12 21.13
C ARG A 176 21.50 -5.13 21.19
N ALA A 177 22.60 -5.49 21.85
CA ALA A 177 23.76 -4.62 21.96
C ALA A 177 24.43 -4.35 20.60
N VAL A 178 24.55 -5.36 19.74
CA VAL A 178 25.09 -5.21 18.38
C VAL A 178 24.18 -4.33 17.53
N LEU A 179 22.87 -4.57 17.53
CA LEU A 179 21.90 -3.77 16.79
C LEU A 179 21.90 -2.30 17.24
N ALA A 180 21.97 -2.03 18.55
CA ALA A 180 22.09 -0.67 19.07
C ALA A 180 23.36 0.04 18.58
N ARG A 181 24.50 -0.68 18.55
CA ARG A 181 25.77 -0.13 18.03
C ARG A 181 25.70 0.15 16.53
N LEU A 182 25.13 -0.77 15.75
CA LEU A 182 24.92 -0.59 14.31
C LEU A 182 24.02 0.61 14.02
N ALA A 183 22.90 0.74 14.73
CA ALA A 183 21.98 1.87 14.58
C ALA A 183 22.69 3.21 14.86
N ARG A 184 23.44 3.30 15.97
CA ARG A 184 24.22 4.50 16.29
C ARG A 184 25.25 4.82 15.19
N ARG A 185 26.01 3.82 14.73
CA ARG A 185 27.03 4.02 13.70
C ARG A 185 26.42 4.45 12.36
N ALA A 186 25.28 3.88 11.97
CA ALA A 186 24.56 4.29 10.77
C ALA A 186 24.10 5.75 10.87
N SER A 187 23.59 6.19 12.04
CA SER A 187 23.21 7.59 12.27
C SER A 187 24.40 8.55 12.18
N GLU A 188 25.56 8.18 12.74
CA GLU A 188 26.79 8.99 12.62
C GLU A 188 27.23 9.15 11.16
N LEU A 189 27.25 8.05 10.39
CA LEU A 189 27.67 8.06 8.99
C LEU A 189 26.70 8.88 8.12
N ARG A 190 25.39 8.77 8.40
CA ARG A 190 24.38 9.59 7.74
C ARG A 190 24.58 11.07 8.03
N ALA A 191 24.82 11.45 9.28
CA ALA A 191 25.05 12.85 9.64
C ALA A 191 26.25 13.47 8.89
N VAL A 192 27.28 12.67 8.60
CA VAL A 192 28.42 13.11 7.76
C VAL A 192 28.01 13.24 6.30
N ALA A 193 27.28 12.26 5.75
CA ALA A 193 26.83 12.30 4.35
C ALA A 193 25.86 13.46 4.07
N ASP A 194 24.96 13.75 5.01
CA ASP A 194 23.98 14.84 4.92
C ASP A 194 24.62 16.24 5.11
N ALA A 195 25.88 16.32 5.59
CA ALA A 195 26.59 17.59 5.83
C ALA A 195 27.39 18.09 4.61
N GLU A 196 27.50 17.29 3.55
CA GLU A 196 28.22 17.63 2.31
C GLU A 196 27.29 18.08 1.16
N GLU A 197 25.97 18.20 1.41
CA GLU A 197 24.97 18.86 0.54
C GLU A 197 24.74 20.33 0.94
#